data_AF-A0A3A4JXL4-F1
#
_entry.id   AF-A0A3A4JXL4-F1
#
_cell.length_a   1.000
_cell.length_b   1.000
_cell.length_c   1.000
_cell.angle_alpha   90.00
_cell.angle_beta   90.00
_cell.angle_gamma   90.00
#
_symmetry.space_group_name_H-M   'P 1'
#
loop_
_entity.id
_entity.type
_entity.pdbx_description
1 polymer ?
#
loop_
_entity_poly.entity_id
_entity_poly.type
_entity_poly.pdbx_seq_one_letter_code
_entity_poly.pdbx_strand_id
1 'polypeptide(L)'
;MTSPTLHRLLWGPIPERTPIADWHIRAWEIPAVGLPARVATFLFKSAQQANRPLGWDPTQGPLTWQLLEGDPLLSIGRRYQFDYESASSAREAFSAQLSKSLPRVQKSTQWELPPHAAYFLPLVVAGGLISVNPTAYALYCDVLLLLTAMDGGEAILDRLAEAGVGLVPFEDRWSWRSRIHLPLEAWQQVERALRWSEAPCQDTAEIQSRLAQALVPWTTKALTLEDFAFERVDLRLETTSDAEIVRTVRPPDSTDGNLPDTLLLAPEALRDKLVVRIGQVSMGPKRDNIMARFPGMDPVVSNHVMEQVAAAFQSRNYGGHDHDPDLVLLPEVSIPQPEVQTVRDLVAHTGRASLAGLYWRVLPSVYPASRLTSPVRRWFVNEAELVIPVDHKDRGPNSTRWYRVRKPVPAHFETGLAQALTTNSLTGTSWRILKGHRWYRFVHPRWGDFTIAICSDLLDAAPWRSLRGELLHLFMVAFNKDVDLYDSLTWVRAYENYVNLVAVNHGSFGGSFLWTPRRNHGRELARLRGGRLFLLADVDIPVKELLEQQLSGVKDAIDDAANWWGTGKHDSSKFKSPPPGFIRRAFKAEET
;
A
#
# COMPACT_ATOMS: atom_id res chain seq x y z
N MET A 1 29.60 20.62 14.31
CA MET A 1 28.68 19.48 14.17
C MET A 1 27.94 19.65 12.85
N THR A 2 28.02 18.66 11.97
CA THR A 2 27.34 18.67 10.66
C THR A 2 25.85 18.43 10.88
N SER A 3 24.99 19.23 10.27
CA SER A 3 23.54 18.97 10.27
C SER A 3 23.24 17.60 9.66
N PRO A 4 22.21 16.87 10.15
CA PRO A 4 21.95 15.49 9.76
C PRO A 4 21.53 15.37 8.30
N THR A 5 21.84 14.24 7.64
CA THR A 5 21.31 13.97 6.28
C THR A 5 20.01 13.17 6.29
N LEU A 6 19.42 12.97 5.11
CA LEU A 6 18.34 12.01 4.88
C LEU A 6 18.65 10.62 5.46
N HIS A 7 19.88 10.12 5.30
CA HIS A 7 20.29 8.81 5.81
C HIS A 7 20.21 8.73 7.33
N ARG A 8 20.54 9.82 8.02
CA ARG A 8 20.40 9.89 9.48
C ARG A 8 18.94 9.92 9.93
N LEU A 9 18.06 10.60 9.19
CA LEU A 9 16.62 10.57 9.42
C LEU A 9 16.01 9.18 9.18
N LEU A 10 16.44 8.50 8.10
CA LEU A 10 15.93 7.18 7.75
C LEU A 10 16.47 6.10 8.67
N TRP A 11 17.77 6.09 8.94
CA TRP A 11 18.52 4.96 9.51
C TRP A 11 19.19 5.26 10.86
N GLY A 12 18.98 6.43 11.43
CA GLY A 12 19.32 6.68 12.83
C GLY A 12 18.42 5.82 13.75
N PRO A 13 18.86 5.53 14.99
CA PRO A 13 17.96 4.97 15.98
C PRO A 13 16.76 5.91 16.12
N ILE A 14 15.64 5.37 16.56
CA ILE A 14 14.47 6.17 16.92
C ILE A 14 14.46 6.24 18.45
N PRO A 15 15.33 7.03 19.11
CA PRO A 15 15.34 7.18 20.55
C PRO A 15 14.16 8.02 21.02
N GLU A 16 13.80 7.85 22.27
CA GLU A 16 12.81 8.70 22.94
C GLU A 16 13.42 10.11 23.10
N ARG A 17 12.94 11.07 22.30
CA ARG A 17 13.09 12.54 22.42
C ARG A 17 14.42 13.20 22.02
N THR A 18 15.42 12.49 21.53
CA THR A 18 16.67 13.11 21.06
C THR A 18 16.51 13.74 19.66
N PRO A 19 17.03 14.95 19.39
CA PRO A 19 17.09 15.53 18.03
C PRO A 19 17.82 14.63 17.02
N ILE A 20 17.46 14.71 15.73
CA ILE A 20 18.09 13.89 14.66
C ILE A 20 19.60 14.13 14.57
N ALA A 21 20.06 15.36 14.86
CA ALA A 21 21.48 15.70 14.85
C ALA A 21 22.31 14.80 15.79
N ASP A 22 21.69 14.32 16.88
CA ASP A 22 22.32 13.46 17.87
C ASP A 22 22.15 11.96 17.57
N TRP A 23 21.44 11.60 16.49
CA TRP A 23 21.27 10.21 16.08
C TRP A 23 22.53 9.70 15.37
N HIS A 24 22.95 8.48 15.70
CA HIS A 24 24.03 7.78 14.97
C HIS A 24 23.43 6.83 13.94
N ILE A 25 24.06 6.63 12.79
CA ILE A 25 23.49 5.69 11.80
C ILE A 25 23.60 4.24 12.32
N ARG A 26 22.47 3.53 12.28
CA ARG A 26 22.32 2.11 12.68
C ARG A 26 21.44 1.36 11.68
N ALA A 27 21.84 1.33 10.41
CA ALA A 27 21.06 0.74 9.32
C ALA A 27 20.64 -0.73 9.56
N TRP A 28 21.40 -1.48 10.38
CA TRP A 28 21.07 -2.87 10.73
C TRP A 28 19.93 -3.02 11.76
N GLU A 29 19.58 -1.98 12.51
CA GLU A 29 18.49 -1.98 13.50
C GLU A 29 17.15 -1.49 12.92
N ILE A 30 17.21 -0.86 11.75
CA ILE A 30 16.10 -0.12 11.15
C ILE A 30 15.43 -0.98 10.07
N PRO A 31 14.09 -1.09 10.07
CA PRO A 31 13.39 -1.76 9.00
C PRO A 31 13.42 -0.88 7.74
N ALA A 32 13.44 -1.51 6.55
CA ALA A 32 13.24 -0.81 5.28
C ALA A 32 11.81 -0.27 5.15
N VAL A 33 11.53 0.84 5.85
CA VAL A 33 10.29 1.62 5.79
C VAL A 33 10.61 3.10 5.62
N GLY A 34 10.24 3.60 4.45
CA GLY A 34 10.44 4.98 4.05
C GLY A 34 9.54 5.98 4.76
N LEU A 35 9.75 7.23 4.36
CA LEU A 35 8.90 8.35 4.68
C LEU A 35 7.59 8.24 3.88
N PRO A 36 6.47 8.68 4.47
CA PRO A 36 5.24 8.92 3.71
C PRO A 36 5.51 9.84 2.51
N ALA A 37 4.76 9.63 1.43
CA ALA A 37 4.92 10.34 0.17
C ALA A 37 4.87 11.85 0.32
N ARG A 38 3.95 12.40 1.13
CA ARG A 38 3.90 13.86 1.37
C ARG A 38 5.16 14.40 2.03
N VAL A 39 5.73 13.67 2.99
CA VAL A 39 6.98 14.06 3.66
C VAL A 39 8.17 13.97 2.68
N ALA A 40 8.28 12.85 1.95
CA ALA A 40 9.36 12.66 0.97
C ALA A 40 9.32 13.71 -0.14
N THR A 41 8.15 14.01 -0.68
CA THR A 41 7.98 15.02 -1.74
C THR A 41 8.17 16.44 -1.24
N PHE A 42 7.83 16.73 0.02
CA PHE A 42 8.17 18.02 0.64
C PHE A 42 9.70 18.21 0.71
N LEU A 43 10.43 17.19 1.17
CA LEU A 43 11.90 17.24 1.22
C LEU A 43 12.51 17.37 -0.18
N PHE A 44 11.99 16.62 -1.16
CA PHE A 44 12.41 16.73 -2.56
C PHE A 44 12.20 18.16 -3.11
N LYS A 45 11.02 18.75 -2.89
CA LYS A 45 10.74 20.14 -3.30
C LYS A 45 11.70 21.13 -2.66
N SER A 46 12.00 20.97 -1.37
CA SER A 46 12.99 21.82 -0.69
C SER A 46 14.38 21.65 -1.29
N ALA A 47 14.79 20.41 -1.64
CA ALA A 47 16.06 20.13 -2.29
C ALA A 47 16.15 20.75 -3.70
N GLN A 48 15.05 20.74 -4.47
CA GLN A 48 14.99 21.36 -5.80
C GLN A 48 15.20 22.88 -5.75
N GLN A 49 14.81 23.53 -4.65
CA GLN A 49 15.00 24.96 -4.42
C GLN A 49 16.35 25.31 -3.79
N ALA A 50 17.07 24.30 -3.29
CA ALA A 50 18.35 24.49 -2.62
C ALA A 50 19.47 24.73 -3.64
N ASN A 51 20.34 25.69 -3.33
CA ASN A 51 21.56 25.91 -4.08
C ASN A 51 22.51 24.72 -3.91
N ARG A 52 23.21 24.38 -4.99
CA ARG A 52 24.35 23.47 -4.94
C ARG A 52 25.51 24.15 -4.21
N PRO A 53 26.46 23.39 -3.64
CA PRO A 53 27.69 23.97 -3.11
C PRO A 53 28.41 24.78 -4.21
N LEU A 54 28.95 25.94 -3.83
CA LEU A 54 29.64 26.83 -4.77
C LEU A 54 30.86 26.12 -5.36
N GLY A 55 30.99 26.11 -6.69
CA GLY A 55 32.10 25.45 -7.38
C GLY A 55 32.04 23.92 -7.39
N TRP A 56 30.90 23.33 -7.01
CA TRP A 56 30.71 21.88 -7.09
C TRP A 56 30.61 21.39 -8.54
N ASP A 57 31.25 20.25 -8.79
CA ASP A 57 31.23 19.51 -10.04
C ASP A 57 30.98 18.01 -9.76
N PRO A 58 30.28 17.27 -10.65
CA PRO A 58 30.02 15.83 -10.48
C PRO A 58 31.24 14.97 -10.14
N THR A 59 32.44 15.35 -10.58
CA THR A 59 33.70 14.64 -10.26
C THR A 59 34.07 14.69 -8.78
N GLN A 60 33.54 15.66 -8.02
CA GLN A 60 33.76 15.79 -6.58
C GLN A 60 32.87 14.84 -5.75
N GLY A 61 31.95 14.13 -6.39
CA GLY A 61 31.07 13.14 -5.76
C GLY A 61 29.58 13.53 -5.78
N PRO A 62 28.70 12.57 -5.45
CA PRO A 62 27.26 12.76 -5.49
C PRO A 62 26.77 13.65 -4.35
N LEU A 63 25.64 14.28 -4.59
CA LEU A 63 24.97 15.13 -3.59
C LEU A 63 24.01 14.31 -2.73
N THR A 64 23.92 14.66 -1.46
CA THR A 64 22.90 14.21 -0.50
C THR A 64 22.06 15.38 0.01
N TRP A 65 20.96 15.06 0.68
CA TRP A 65 20.11 16.04 1.36
C TRP A 65 20.56 16.21 2.79
N GLN A 66 21.11 17.38 3.10
CA GLN A 66 21.37 17.83 4.45
C GLN A 66 20.13 18.55 4.99
N LEU A 67 19.62 18.08 6.11
CA LEU A 67 18.44 18.64 6.78
C LEU A 67 18.88 19.84 7.63
N LEU A 68 18.21 20.96 7.45
CA LEU A 68 18.47 22.21 8.15
C LEU A 68 17.18 22.72 8.76
N GLU A 69 17.22 23.13 10.03
CA GLU A 69 16.07 23.67 10.75
C GLU A 69 14.91 22.63 10.82
N GLY A 70 14.13 22.58 11.89
CA GLY A 70 13.03 21.59 11.97
C GLY A 70 13.42 20.11 12.05
N ASP A 71 14.69 19.75 12.28
CA ASP A 71 15.08 18.37 12.64
C ASP A 71 14.25 17.78 13.79
N PRO A 72 13.90 18.55 14.85
CA PRO A 72 13.00 18.05 15.88
C PRO A 72 11.62 17.67 15.32
N LEU A 73 11.10 18.41 14.33
CA LEU A 73 9.81 18.13 13.71
C LEU A 73 9.83 16.81 12.94
N LEU A 74 10.84 16.60 12.09
CA LEU A 74 11.00 15.33 11.36
C LEU A 74 11.25 14.15 12.33
N SER A 75 11.96 14.40 13.44
CA SER A 75 12.17 13.41 14.51
C SER A 75 10.86 13.00 15.18
N ILE A 76 10.04 13.99 15.57
CA ILE A 76 8.72 13.77 16.18
C ILE A 76 7.84 12.97 15.21
N GLY A 77 7.81 13.38 13.93
CA GLY A 77 7.09 12.67 12.89
C GLY A 77 7.53 11.21 12.74
N ARG A 78 8.84 10.93 12.71
CA ARG A 78 9.33 9.55 12.65
C ARG A 78 8.98 8.75 13.90
N ARG A 79 9.10 9.31 15.10
CA ARG A 79 8.68 8.61 16.33
C ARG A 79 7.20 8.26 16.30
N TYR A 80 6.38 9.17 15.80
CA TYR A 80 4.94 8.96 15.63
C TYR A 80 4.63 7.85 14.60
N GLN A 81 5.34 7.82 13.47
CA GLN A 81 5.20 6.78 12.44
C GLN A 81 5.43 5.36 13.01
N PHE A 82 6.35 5.21 13.97
CA PHE A 82 6.71 3.92 14.58
C PHE A 82 6.14 3.70 15.99
N ASP A 83 5.14 4.48 16.42
CA ASP A 83 4.46 4.34 17.72
C ASP A 83 5.38 4.45 18.95
N TYR A 84 6.46 5.22 18.87
CA TYR A 84 7.33 5.51 20.02
C TYR A 84 6.81 6.65 20.92
N GLU A 85 5.78 7.38 20.47
CA GLU A 85 5.21 8.51 21.19
C GLU A 85 3.69 8.45 21.13
N SER A 86 3.01 8.79 22.23
CA SER A 86 1.55 8.86 22.22
C SER A 86 1.06 9.96 21.28
N ALA A 87 -0.08 9.76 20.64
CA ALA A 87 -0.61 10.72 19.68
C ALA A 87 -0.82 12.13 20.27
N SER A 88 -1.22 12.24 21.54
CA SER A 88 -1.39 13.53 22.22
C SER A 88 -0.05 14.25 22.43
N SER A 89 0.96 13.56 22.97
CA SER A 89 2.31 14.10 23.19
C SER A 89 2.95 14.54 21.88
N ALA A 90 2.86 13.69 20.85
CA ALA A 90 3.40 13.97 19.54
C ALA A 90 2.76 15.21 18.91
N ARG A 91 1.42 15.37 19.01
CA ARG A 91 0.72 16.55 18.44
C ARG A 91 1.13 17.85 19.08
N GLU A 92 1.23 17.88 20.41
CA GLU A 92 1.68 19.06 21.15
C GLU A 92 3.11 19.43 20.77
N ALA A 93 4.03 18.46 20.81
CA ALA A 93 5.44 18.66 20.46
C ALA A 93 5.61 19.09 19.00
N PHE A 94 4.87 18.48 18.08
CA PHE A 94 4.94 18.80 16.65
C PHE A 94 4.44 20.21 16.38
N SER A 95 3.29 20.59 16.96
CA SER A 95 2.72 21.93 16.81
C SER A 95 3.65 23.02 17.35
N ALA A 96 4.27 22.76 18.51
CA ALA A 96 5.23 23.67 19.13
C ALA A 96 6.54 23.84 18.33
N GLN A 97 6.92 22.84 17.52
CA GLN A 97 8.09 22.95 16.63
C GLN A 97 7.74 23.58 15.28
N LEU A 98 6.56 23.27 14.74
CA LEU A 98 6.07 23.83 13.50
C LEU A 98 5.98 25.37 13.55
N SER A 99 5.65 25.93 14.73
CA SER A 99 5.62 27.39 14.95
C SER A 99 7.00 28.06 14.95
N LYS A 100 8.09 27.29 15.13
CA LYS A 100 9.46 27.83 15.19
C LYS A 100 10.13 27.83 13.83
N SER A 101 10.07 26.72 13.11
CA SER A 101 10.76 26.56 11.83
C SER A 101 10.19 25.42 11.01
N LEU A 102 10.09 25.62 9.69
CA LEU A 102 9.82 24.54 8.74
C LEU A 102 11.11 23.81 8.38
N PRO A 103 11.07 22.49 8.12
CA PRO A 103 12.23 21.76 7.64
C PRO A 103 12.71 22.32 6.30
N ARG A 104 14.02 22.48 6.16
CA ARG A 104 14.68 22.87 4.91
C ARG A 104 15.73 21.85 4.54
N VAL A 105 16.05 21.80 3.24
CA VAL A 105 17.13 20.97 2.70
C VAL A 105 18.21 21.84 2.11
N GLN A 106 19.46 21.47 2.36
CA GLN A 106 20.64 21.93 1.64
C GLN A 106 21.26 20.75 0.88
N LYS A 107 21.83 21.03 -0.29
CA LYS A 107 22.63 20.04 -1.04
C LYS A 107 24.05 20.00 -0.50
N SER A 108 24.56 18.81 -0.20
CA SER A 108 25.88 18.61 0.37
C SER A 108 26.59 17.41 -0.25
N THR A 109 27.93 17.44 -0.29
CA THR A 109 28.78 16.28 -0.64
C THR A 109 29.21 15.49 0.61
N GLN A 110 28.77 15.91 1.80
CA GLN A 110 29.09 15.25 3.05
C GLN A 110 28.09 14.13 3.33
N TRP A 111 28.51 12.91 3.07
CA TRP A 111 27.76 11.71 3.40
C TRP A 111 28.28 11.08 4.69
N GLU A 112 27.39 10.61 5.56
CA GLU A 112 27.79 9.85 6.75
C GLU A 112 28.06 8.36 6.46
N LEU A 113 27.65 7.88 5.29
CA LEU A 113 28.00 6.56 4.74
C LEU A 113 28.44 6.72 3.28
N PRO A 114 29.34 5.86 2.77
CA PRO A 114 29.70 5.88 1.36
C PRO A 114 28.45 5.82 0.46
N PRO A 115 28.33 6.68 -0.58
CA PRO A 115 27.19 6.67 -1.48
C PRO A 115 27.07 5.34 -2.22
N HIS A 116 25.83 4.92 -2.48
CA HIS A 116 25.56 3.73 -3.29
C HIS A 116 26.16 3.84 -4.69
N ALA A 117 26.60 2.71 -5.27
CA ALA A 117 27.24 2.68 -6.60
C ALA A 117 26.36 3.29 -7.71
N ALA A 118 25.03 3.17 -7.58
CA ALA A 118 24.06 3.75 -8.51
C ALA A 118 24.24 5.25 -8.73
N TYR A 119 24.69 6.01 -7.71
CA TYR A 119 24.91 7.45 -7.84
C TYR A 119 25.99 7.79 -8.88
N PHE A 120 26.94 6.88 -9.12
CA PHE A 120 28.07 7.10 -10.02
C PHE A 120 27.78 6.65 -11.47
N LEU A 121 26.62 6.04 -11.75
CA LEU A 121 26.26 5.54 -13.09
C LEU A 121 26.41 6.60 -14.19
N PRO A 122 25.95 7.85 -14.03
CA PRO A 122 26.15 8.90 -15.04
C PRO A 122 27.62 9.15 -15.41
N LEU A 123 28.53 9.08 -14.44
CA LEU A 123 29.96 9.30 -14.65
C LEU A 123 30.59 8.13 -15.42
N VAL A 124 30.17 6.90 -15.12
CA VAL A 124 30.62 5.70 -15.82
C VAL A 124 30.14 5.69 -17.27
N VAL A 125 28.86 6.02 -17.50
CA VAL A 125 28.24 6.04 -18.83
C VAL A 125 28.83 7.14 -19.72
N ALA A 126 29.17 8.30 -19.16
CA ALA A 126 29.78 9.41 -19.91
C ALA A 126 31.22 9.13 -20.38
N GLY A 127 31.83 8.00 -19.96
CA GLY A 127 33.11 7.51 -20.48
C GLY A 127 34.31 8.45 -20.29
N GLY A 128 34.22 9.44 -19.39
CA GLY A 128 35.25 10.45 -19.16
C GLY A 128 35.52 11.42 -20.32
N LEU A 129 34.93 11.22 -21.49
CA LEU A 129 35.12 12.02 -22.71
C LEU A 129 34.07 13.14 -22.86
N ILE A 130 32.93 13.04 -22.16
CA ILE A 130 31.83 14.02 -22.15
C ILE A 130 31.70 14.58 -20.74
N SER A 131 31.70 15.91 -20.59
CA SER A 131 31.43 16.54 -19.30
C SER A 131 29.98 16.27 -18.88
N VAL A 132 29.82 15.64 -17.72
CA VAL A 132 28.51 15.43 -17.11
C VAL A 132 27.95 16.80 -16.70
N ASN A 133 26.80 17.19 -17.26
CA ASN A 133 26.17 18.45 -16.91
C ASN A 133 25.84 18.46 -15.39
N PRO A 134 26.39 19.42 -14.60
CA PRO A 134 26.19 19.44 -13.15
C PRO A 134 24.72 19.56 -12.72
N THR A 135 23.88 20.21 -13.52
CA THR A 135 22.45 20.40 -13.19
C THR A 135 21.68 19.10 -13.40
N ALA A 136 21.94 18.43 -14.52
CA ALA A 136 21.39 17.12 -14.82
C ALA A 136 21.79 16.09 -13.75
N TYR A 137 23.06 16.07 -13.35
CA TYR A 137 23.56 15.13 -12.33
C TYR A 137 22.99 15.41 -10.94
N ALA A 138 22.78 16.68 -10.58
CA ALA A 138 22.11 17.04 -9.34
C ALA A 138 20.66 16.54 -9.32
N LEU A 139 19.92 16.69 -10.43
CA LEU A 139 18.56 16.15 -10.56
C LEU A 139 18.54 14.63 -10.45
N TYR A 140 19.50 13.94 -11.09
CA TYR A 140 19.67 12.49 -10.97
C TYR A 140 19.84 12.07 -9.49
N CYS A 141 20.73 12.73 -8.76
CA CYS A 141 20.93 12.47 -7.32
C CYS A 141 19.64 12.71 -6.52
N ASP A 142 18.94 13.82 -6.77
CA ASP A 142 17.69 14.15 -6.06
C ASP A 142 16.59 13.10 -6.31
N VAL A 143 16.49 12.56 -7.53
CA VAL A 143 15.53 11.48 -7.85
C VAL A 143 15.88 10.19 -7.11
N LEU A 144 17.15 9.79 -7.06
CA LEU A 144 17.56 8.61 -6.29
C LEU A 144 17.29 8.78 -4.79
N LEU A 145 17.51 9.98 -4.25
CA LEU A 145 17.20 10.30 -2.85
C LEU A 145 15.70 10.31 -2.56
N LEU A 146 14.86 10.80 -3.48
CA LEU A 146 13.41 10.70 -3.37
C LEU A 146 12.95 9.24 -3.31
N LEU A 147 13.46 8.39 -4.20
CA LEU A 147 13.14 6.97 -4.21
C LEU A 147 13.60 6.27 -2.93
N THR A 148 14.82 6.58 -2.46
CA THR A 148 15.38 6.07 -1.20
C THR A 148 14.56 6.53 0.00
N ALA A 149 14.11 7.80 0.00
CA ALA A 149 13.24 8.35 1.04
C ALA A 149 11.90 7.61 1.11
N MET A 150 11.28 7.31 -0.03
CA MET A 150 9.96 6.65 -0.09
C MET A 150 10.01 5.14 0.17
N ASP A 151 11.07 4.44 -0.27
CA ASP A 151 11.26 3.00 0.01
C ASP A 151 11.80 2.78 1.44
N GLY A 152 12.64 3.69 1.93
CA GLY A 152 13.30 3.64 3.23
C GLY A 152 14.65 2.94 3.23
N GLY A 153 15.14 2.55 2.05
CA GLY A 153 16.44 1.91 1.88
C GLY A 153 16.95 1.96 0.45
N GLU A 154 18.12 1.37 0.24
CA GLU A 154 18.83 1.41 -1.03
C GLU A 154 18.56 0.19 -1.93
N ALA A 155 17.66 -0.72 -1.50
CA ALA A 155 17.30 -1.91 -2.28
C ALA A 155 16.74 -1.58 -3.68
N ILE A 156 16.14 -0.40 -3.86
CA ILE A 156 15.74 0.09 -5.18
C ILE A 156 16.96 0.48 -6.05
N LEU A 157 18.02 0.99 -5.43
CA LEU A 157 19.28 1.34 -6.08
C LEU A 157 20.08 0.10 -6.46
N ASP A 158 20.05 -0.95 -5.64
CA ASP A 158 20.63 -2.26 -5.98
C ASP A 158 20.06 -2.76 -7.30
N ARG A 159 18.72 -2.76 -7.43
CA ARG A 159 18.05 -3.18 -8.67
C ARG A 159 18.38 -2.29 -9.86
N LEU A 160 18.55 -0.98 -9.63
CA LEU A 160 18.98 -0.05 -10.68
C LEU A 160 20.39 -0.40 -11.18
N ALA A 161 21.30 -0.76 -10.27
CA ALA A 161 22.65 -1.15 -10.59
C ALA A 161 22.70 -2.54 -11.27
N GLU A 162 21.95 -3.52 -10.75
CA GLU A 162 21.89 -4.91 -11.26
C GLU A 162 21.26 -5.01 -12.65
N ALA A 163 20.15 -4.30 -12.89
CA ALA A 163 19.47 -4.33 -14.19
C ALA A 163 20.28 -3.63 -15.31
N GLY A 164 21.42 -3.04 -14.98
CA GLY A 164 22.16 -2.17 -15.88
C GLY A 164 21.34 -0.94 -16.31
N VAL A 165 21.99 -0.03 -17.01
CA VAL A 165 21.34 1.21 -17.46
C VAL A 165 20.35 0.97 -18.64
N GLY A 166 20.19 -0.27 -19.12
CA GLY A 166 19.30 -0.56 -20.26
C GLY A 166 18.88 -2.01 -20.54
N LEU A 167 19.03 -2.99 -19.64
CA LEU A 167 18.60 -4.38 -19.95
C LEU A 167 17.10 -4.62 -19.76
N VAL A 168 16.50 -3.94 -18.78
CA VAL A 168 15.05 -3.97 -18.55
C VAL A 168 14.54 -2.54 -18.73
N PRO A 169 13.65 -2.31 -19.71
CA PRO A 169 13.02 -1.02 -19.92
C PRO A 169 12.48 -0.49 -18.59
N PHE A 170 12.69 0.79 -18.33
CA PHE A 170 12.31 1.37 -17.03
C PHE A 170 10.80 1.22 -16.76
N GLU A 171 10.02 1.25 -17.83
CA GLU A 171 8.58 1.04 -17.87
C GLU A 171 8.14 -0.33 -17.33
N ASP A 172 9.00 -1.35 -17.42
CA ASP A 172 8.74 -2.73 -17.00
C ASP A 172 9.09 -2.97 -15.52
N ARG A 173 9.60 -1.97 -14.81
CA ARG A 173 10.04 -2.07 -13.41
C ARG A 173 8.88 -2.00 -12.41
N TRP A 174 7.84 -2.82 -12.61
CA TRP A 174 6.64 -2.87 -11.76
C TRP A 174 6.95 -3.06 -10.26
N SER A 175 8.01 -3.81 -9.96
CA SER A 175 8.44 -4.07 -8.58
C SER A 175 8.81 -2.80 -7.78
N TRP A 176 9.00 -1.66 -8.46
CA TRP A 176 9.25 -0.35 -7.86
C TRP A 176 7.95 0.42 -7.68
N ARG A 177 7.16 0.52 -8.75
CA ARG A 177 5.87 1.24 -8.78
C ARG A 177 4.85 0.67 -7.79
N SER A 178 4.88 -0.65 -7.58
CA SER A 178 4.05 -1.32 -6.57
C SER A 178 4.36 -0.92 -5.12
N ARG A 179 5.53 -0.30 -4.85
CA ARG A 179 5.98 0.12 -3.50
C ARG A 179 6.00 1.63 -3.32
N ILE A 180 6.35 2.35 -4.39
CA ILE A 180 6.47 3.80 -4.42
C ILE A 180 5.32 4.35 -5.26
N HIS A 181 4.37 4.97 -4.57
CA HIS A 181 3.18 5.51 -5.19
C HIS A 181 3.45 6.96 -5.59
N LEU A 182 3.60 7.23 -6.89
CA LEU A 182 3.77 8.55 -7.51
C LEU A 182 2.78 8.69 -8.68
N PRO A 183 2.27 9.89 -9.00
CA PRO A 183 1.43 10.11 -10.18
C PRO A 183 2.15 9.66 -11.46
N LEU A 184 1.40 9.26 -12.48
CA LEU A 184 2.00 8.81 -13.76
C LEU A 184 2.94 9.86 -14.33
N GLU A 185 2.51 11.12 -14.31
CA GLU A 185 3.27 12.26 -14.84
C GLU A 185 4.60 12.43 -14.09
N ALA A 186 4.59 12.19 -12.78
CA ALA A 186 5.81 12.20 -11.97
C ALA A 186 6.70 11.00 -12.29
N TRP A 187 6.13 9.79 -12.41
CA TRP A 187 6.88 8.60 -12.81
C TRP A 187 7.55 8.81 -14.16
N GLN A 188 6.83 9.30 -15.18
CA GLN A 188 7.38 9.62 -16.50
C GLN A 188 8.61 10.54 -16.42
N GLN A 189 8.59 11.56 -15.57
CA GLN A 189 9.74 12.44 -15.38
C GLN A 189 10.87 11.76 -14.59
N VAL A 190 10.55 10.92 -13.60
CA VAL A 190 11.55 10.09 -12.89
C VAL A 190 12.26 9.16 -13.87
N GLU A 191 11.55 8.52 -14.81
CA GLU A 191 12.19 7.65 -15.81
C GLU A 191 13.08 8.45 -16.75
N ARG A 192 12.60 9.59 -17.26
CA ARG A 192 13.41 10.50 -18.08
C ARG A 192 14.68 10.94 -17.35
N ALA A 193 14.59 11.23 -16.05
CA ALA A 193 15.75 11.61 -15.24
C ALA A 193 16.75 10.47 -15.03
N LEU A 194 16.30 9.21 -15.02
CA LEU A 194 17.13 8.03 -14.74
C LEU A 194 17.71 7.36 -15.99
N ARG A 195 17.16 7.60 -17.18
CA ARG A 195 17.61 7.07 -18.49
C ARG A 195 18.88 7.76 -19.04
N TRP A 196 19.89 7.88 -18.20
CA TRP A 196 21.12 8.62 -18.54
C TRP A 196 21.89 8.04 -19.74
N SER A 197 21.80 6.73 -19.98
CA SER A 197 22.47 6.05 -21.12
C SER A 197 21.75 6.19 -22.45
N GLU A 198 20.44 6.41 -22.45
CA GLU A 198 19.63 6.48 -23.67
C GLU A 198 19.55 7.91 -24.21
N ALA A 199 19.46 8.88 -23.31
CA ALA A 199 19.47 10.30 -23.64
C ALA A 199 20.12 11.06 -22.47
N PRO A 200 21.35 11.56 -22.60
CA PRO A 200 21.90 12.53 -21.66
C PRO A 200 20.85 13.65 -21.49
N CYS A 201 20.53 14.07 -20.25
CA CYS A 201 19.42 14.99 -19.96
C CYS A 201 19.57 16.38 -20.64
N GLN A 202 19.34 16.46 -21.94
CA GLN A 202 19.37 17.69 -22.74
C GLN A 202 18.29 18.68 -22.28
N ASP A 203 17.27 18.18 -21.57
CA ASP A 203 16.10 18.93 -21.14
C ASP A 203 15.86 18.86 -19.61
N THR A 204 16.94 19.00 -18.84
CA THR A 204 16.89 18.91 -17.36
C THR A 204 15.90 19.89 -16.75
N ALA A 205 15.82 21.11 -17.27
CA ALA A 205 14.93 22.15 -16.75
C ALA A 205 13.45 21.81 -16.93
N GLU A 206 13.07 21.25 -18.09
CA GLU A 206 11.70 20.78 -18.31
C GLU A 206 11.35 19.59 -17.42
N ILE A 207 12.26 18.59 -17.32
CA ILE A 207 12.03 17.42 -16.46
C ILE A 207 11.80 17.88 -15.02
N GLN A 208 12.65 18.76 -14.51
CA GLN A 208 12.52 19.31 -13.16
C GLN A 208 11.20 20.08 -12.99
N SER A 209 10.83 20.92 -13.96
CA SER A 209 9.59 21.70 -13.94
C SER A 209 8.34 20.80 -13.93
N ARG A 210 8.26 19.83 -14.85
CA ARG A 210 7.13 18.89 -14.97
C ARG A 210 7.04 17.97 -13.77
N LEU A 211 8.17 17.49 -13.24
CA LEU A 211 8.19 16.67 -12.02
C LEU A 211 7.69 17.49 -10.82
N ALA A 212 8.19 18.73 -10.66
CA ALA A 212 7.72 19.61 -9.60
C ALA A 212 6.21 19.86 -9.72
N GLN A 213 5.71 20.14 -10.93
CA GLN A 213 4.29 20.35 -11.22
C GLN A 213 3.45 19.11 -10.86
N ALA A 214 3.89 17.91 -11.26
CA ALA A 214 3.19 16.66 -10.95
C ALA A 214 3.10 16.37 -9.44
N LEU A 215 4.06 16.86 -8.65
CA LEU A 215 4.11 16.69 -7.19
C LEU A 215 3.49 17.87 -6.41
N VAL A 216 3.06 18.95 -7.08
CA VAL A 216 2.40 20.09 -6.44
C VAL A 216 1.26 19.67 -5.52
N PRO A 217 0.32 18.77 -5.92
CA PRO A 217 -0.83 18.41 -5.09
C PRO A 217 -0.47 17.90 -3.69
N TRP A 218 0.75 17.37 -3.50
CA TRP A 218 1.20 16.78 -2.24
C TRP A 218 1.98 17.77 -1.36
N THR A 219 2.40 18.89 -1.94
CA THR A 219 3.31 19.87 -1.33
C THR A 219 2.71 21.28 -1.19
N THR A 220 1.41 21.45 -1.43
CA THR A 220 0.70 22.75 -1.31
C THR A 220 0.41 23.15 0.13
N LYS A 221 0.09 22.19 0.99
CA LYS A 221 -0.20 22.42 2.42
C LYS A 221 1.06 22.20 3.25
N ALA A 222 1.18 22.93 4.36
CA ALA A 222 2.22 22.69 5.36
C ALA A 222 2.14 21.24 5.88
N LEU A 223 3.29 20.70 6.31
CA LEU A 223 3.34 19.37 6.92
C LEU A 223 2.58 19.38 8.26
N THR A 224 1.77 18.35 8.47
CA THR A 224 1.15 18.07 9.77
C THR A 224 1.69 16.77 10.35
N LEU A 225 1.38 16.49 11.61
CA LEU A 225 1.77 15.23 12.23
C LEU A 225 1.08 14.04 11.52
N GLU A 226 -0.14 14.23 11.05
CA GLU A 226 -0.94 13.23 10.34
C GLU A 226 -0.29 12.78 9.02
N ASP A 227 0.55 13.62 8.40
CA ASP A 227 1.36 13.22 7.24
C ASP A 227 2.37 12.10 7.58
N PHE A 228 2.64 11.84 8.87
CA PHE A 228 3.48 10.73 9.35
C PHE A 228 2.69 9.48 9.79
N ALA A 229 1.35 9.53 9.86
CA ALA A 229 0.53 8.41 10.35
C ALA A 229 0.23 7.37 9.25
N PHE A 230 -0.79 7.62 8.45
CA PHE A 230 -1.20 6.75 7.36
C PHE A 230 -1.66 7.57 6.16
N GLU A 231 -1.43 7.01 4.98
CA GLU A 231 -1.75 7.62 3.70
C GLU A 231 -2.88 6.86 3.04
N ARG A 232 -3.88 7.57 2.55
CA ARG A 232 -4.85 7.00 1.61
C ARG A 232 -4.25 7.04 0.21
N VAL A 233 -4.19 5.90 -0.46
CA VAL A 233 -3.66 5.74 -1.82
C VAL A 233 -4.79 5.29 -2.73
N ASP A 234 -5.16 6.15 -3.69
CA ASP A 234 -6.18 5.86 -4.68
C ASP A 234 -5.52 5.45 -6.01
N LEU A 235 -5.83 4.24 -6.47
CA LEU A 235 -5.18 3.57 -7.60
C LEU A 235 -6.23 3.22 -8.66
N ARG A 236 -5.99 3.56 -9.93
CA ARG A 236 -6.76 3.02 -11.05
C ARG A 236 -6.05 1.77 -11.57
N LEU A 237 -6.74 0.63 -11.51
CA LEU A 237 -6.27 -0.62 -12.08
C LEU A 237 -6.53 -0.61 -13.58
N GLU A 238 -5.49 -0.57 -14.40
CA GLU A 238 -5.63 -0.66 -15.86
C GLU A 238 -5.47 -2.13 -16.27
N THR A 239 -6.42 -2.66 -17.04
CA THR A 239 -6.35 -4.05 -17.50
C THR A 239 -5.60 -4.21 -18.82
N THR A 240 -5.46 -3.15 -19.61
CA THR A 240 -4.91 -3.21 -20.98
C THR A 240 -3.67 -2.35 -21.20
N SER A 241 -3.24 -1.58 -20.20
CA SER A 241 -2.07 -0.71 -20.24
C SER A 241 -0.97 -1.33 -19.38
N ASP A 242 0.29 -1.15 -19.74
CA ASP A 242 1.46 -1.56 -18.93
C ASP A 242 1.79 -0.58 -17.81
N ALA A 243 1.23 0.64 -17.86
CA ALA A 243 1.28 1.61 -16.77
C ALA A 243 -0.01 1.60 -15.93
N GLU A 244 0.15 1.44 -14.62
CA GLU A 244 -0.91 1.60 -13.62
C GLU A 244 -0.71 2.93 -12.90
N ILE A 245 -1.80 3.62 -12.60
CA ILE A 245 -1.71 5.05 -12.30
C ILE A 245 -2.21 5.31 -10.90
N VAL A 246 -1.25 5.64 -10.01
CA VAL A 246 -1.56 6.30 -8.74
C VAL A 246 -2.14 7.66 -9.07
N ARG A 247 -3.35 7.93 -8.60
CA ARG A 247 -4.05 9.16 -8.95
C ARG A 247 -3.98 10.16 -7.81
N THR A 248 -4.12 9.71 -6.57
CA THR A 248 -3.95 10.57 -5.41
C THR A 248 -3.35 9.83 -4.22
N VAL A 249 -2.49 10.54 -3.48
CA VAL A 249 -2.12 10.21 -2.10
C VAL A 249 -2.70 11.31 -1.21
N ARG A 250 -3.54 10.95 -0.25
CA ARG A 250 -4.31 11.87 0.58
C ARG A 250 -4.08 11.61 2.06
N PRO A 251 -4.09 12.65 2.91
CA PRO A 251 -4.14 12.46 4.34
C PRO A 251 -5.51 11.85 4.76
N PRO A 252 -5.57 11.23 5.94
CA PRO A 252 -6.75 10.52 6.44
C PRO A 252 -8.07 11.28 6.39
N ASP A 253 -8.03 12.59 6.65
CA ASP A 253 -9.22 13.42 6.83
C ASP A 253 -9.67 14.15 5.56
N SER A 254 -9.00 13.91 4.41
CA SER A 254 -9.39 14.55 3.15
C SER A 254 -10.63 13.87 2.57
N THR A 255 -11.77 14.54 2.71
CA THR A 255 -13.07 14.12 2.16
C THR A 255 -13.48 14.97 0.97
N ASP A 256 -12.54 15.63 0.29
CA ASP A 256 -12.79 16.82 -0.55
C ASP A 256 -13.69 16.57 -1.77
N GLY A 257 -14.23 15.36 -1.99
CA GLY A 257 -15.28 15.03 -2.96
C GLY A 257 -14.85 15.12 -4.44
N ASN A 258 -13.81 15.91 -4.71
CA ASN A 258 -13.21 16.12 -6.01
C ASN A 258 -12.18 15.03 -6.23
N LEU A 259 -12.67 13.91 -6.74
CA LEU A 259 -11.82 12.88 -7.32
C LEU A 259 -11.42 13.34 -8.73
N PRO A 260 -10.16 13.17 -9.15
CA PRO A 260 -9.79 13.30 -10.55
C PRO A 260 -10.72 12.46 -11.43
N ASP A 261 -11.07 12.95 -12.63
CA ASP A 261 -11.99 12.26 -13.55
C ASP A 261 -11.57 10.81 -13.86
N THR A 262 -10.27 10.55 -13.82
CA THR A 262 -9.68 9.23 -14.03
C THR A 262 -9.95 8.21 -12.92
N LEU A 263 -10.40 8.68 -11.74
CA LEU A 263 -10.86 7.85 -10.63
C LEU A 263 -12.39 7.72 -10.57
N LEU A 264 -13.12 8.37 -11.49
CA LEU A 264 -14.56 8.21 -11.59
C LEU A 264 -14.89 6.88 -12.27
N LEU A 265 -15.98 6.26 -11.81
CA LEU A 265 -16.51 5.06 -12.44
C LEU A 265 -17.27 5.42 -13.72
N ALA A 266 -17.17 4.52 -14.70
CA ALA A 266 -17.93 4.50 -15.94
C ALA A 266 -19.01 3.42 -15.80
N PRO A 267 -20.26 3.75 -15.42
CA PRO A 267 -21.30 2.77 -15.10
C PRO A 267 -21.53 1.72 -16.20
N GLU A 268 -21.43 2.14 -17.45
CA GLU A 268 -21.58 1.32 -18.65
C GLU A 268 -20.48 0.24 -18.81
N ALA A 269 -19.28 0.51 -18.30
CA ALA A 269 -18.14 -0.41 -18.37
C ALA A 269 -18.13 -1.44 -17.22
N LEU A 270 -18.95 -1.23 -16.19
CA LEU A 270 -19.05 -2.15 -15.06
C LEU A 270 -19.74 -3.46 -15.47
N ARG A 271 -19.37 -4.56 -14.82
CA ARG A 271 -20.15 -5.80 -14.90
C ARG A 271 -21.46 -5.63 -14.12
N ASP A 272 -22.46 -6.43 -14.45
CA ASP A 272 -23.69 -6.48 -13.65
C ASP A 272 -23.45 -7.16 -12.30
N LYS A 273 -22.64 -8.23 -12.34
CA LYS A 273 -22.21 -9.00 -11.18
C LYS A 273 -20.71 -9.31 -11.25
N LEU A 274 -20.10 -9.43 -10.08
CA LEU A 274 -18.74 -9.95 -9.91
C LEU A 274 -18.82 -11.35 -9.31
N VAL A 275 -18.15 -12.34 -9.92
CA VAL A 275 -18.09 -13.70 -9.36
C VAL A 275 -16.86 -13.80 -8.48
N VAL A 276 -17.07 -14.00 -7.18
CA VAL A 276 -16.00 -14.10 -6.19
C VAL A 276 -15.91 -15.51 -5.65
N ARG A 277 -14.71 -16.11 -5.66
CA ARG A 277 -14.43 -17.40 -5.06
C ARG A 277 -13.85 -17.23 -3.66
N ILE A 278 -14.51 -17.80 -2.67
CA ILE A 278 -13.96 -18.00 -1.32
C ILE A 278 -13.09 -19.26 -1.36
N GLY A 279 -11.80 -19.15 -1.07
CA GLY A 279 -10.91 -20.30 -0.89
C GLY A 279 -10.44 -20.42 0.55
N GLN A 280 -11.13 -21.19 1.38
CA GLN A 280 -10.66 -21.44 2.75
C GLN A 280 -9.53 -22.46 2.75
N VAL A 281 -8.39 -22.17 3.40
CA VAL A 281 -7.36 -23.17 3.65
C VAL A 281 -7.53 -23.80 5.03
N SER A 282 -7.37 -25.12 5.13
CA SER A 282 -7.72 -25.89 6.33
C SER A 282 -6.58 -26.00 7.35
N MET A 283 -5.33 -25.74 6.92
CA MET A 283 -4.15 -25.77 7.78
C MET A 283 -3.62 -24.36 8.00
N GLY A 284 -3.31 -24.05 9.26
CA GLY A 284 -2.80 -22.74 9.65
C GLY A 284 -1.57 -22.84 10.54
N PRO A 285 -1.00 -21.69 10.94
CA PRO A 285 0.14 -21.63 11.83
C PRO A 285 -0.12 -22.36 13.16
N LYS A 286 0.75 -23.31 13.52
CA LYS A 286 0.79 -23.95 14.85
C LYS A 286 1.89 -23.33 15.70
N ARG A 287 1.61 -23.05 16.97
CA ARG A 287 2.54 -22.37 17.90
C ARG A 287 3.95 -22.99 17.89
N ASP A 288 4.05 -24.30 18.08
CA ASP A 288 5.35 -24.97 18.21
C ASP A 288 6.17 -24.87 16.92
N ASN A 289 5.51 -24.97 15.77
CA ASN A 289 6.13 -24.79 14.46
C ASN A 289 6.60 -23.35 14.23
N ILE A 290 5.78 -22.36 14.63
CA ILE A 290 6.16 -20.94 14.53
C ILE A 290 7.41 -20.69 15.39
N MET A 291 7.40 -21.08 16.66
CA MET A 291 8.53 -20.81 17.56
C MET A 291 9.82 -21.47 17.11
N ALA A 292 9.75 -22.66 16.51
CA ALA A 292 10.93 -23.38 16.03
C ALA A 292 11.49 -22.86 14.69
N ARG A 293 10.64 -22.29 13.82
CA ARG A 293 11.00 -22.06 12.40
C ARG A 293 10.78 -20.63 11.92
N PHE A 294 10.26 -19.72 12.73
CA PHE A 294 9.92 -18.37 12.30
C PHE A 294 11.10 -17.67 11.59
N PRO A 295 10.86 -17.06 10.41
CA PRO A 295 9.58 -16.84 9.73
C PRO A 295 9.18 -17.94 8.72
N GLY A 296 9.90 -19.05 8.68
CA GLY A 296 9.53 -20.20 7.85
C GLY A 296 8.24 -20.85 8.29
N MET A 297 7.46 -21.32 7.31
CA MET A 297 6.38 -22.28 7.54
C MET A 297 6.94 -23.70 7.47
N ASP A 298 6.31 -24.63 8.17
CA ASP A 298 6.60 -26.05 8.01
C ASP A 298 6.33 -26.52 6.56
N PRO A 299 7.26 -27.20 5.87
CA PRO A 299 7.08 -27.61 4.47
C PRO A 299 5.86 -28.51 4.23
N VAL A 300 5.49 -29.37 5.17
CA VAL A 300 4.29 -30.22 5.00
C VAL A 300 3.04 -29.35 5.03
N VAL A 301 2.99 -28.40 5.96
CA VAL A 301 1.91 -27.40 6.02
C VAL A 301 1.90 -26.53 4.75
N SER A 302 3.08 -26.07 4.31
CA SER A 302 3.25 -25.27 3.10
C SER A 302 2.71 -25.98 1.87
N ASN A 303 3.11 -27.24 1.64
CA ASN A 303 2.65 -28.04 0.51
C ASN A 303 1.14 -28.25 0.55
N HIS A 304 0.59 -28.63 1.70
CA HIS A 304 -0.85 -28.83 1.87
C HIS A 304 -1.65 -27.55 1.61
N VAL A 305 -1.18 -26.40 2.10
CA VAL A 305 -1.77 -25.10 1.79
C VAL A 305 -1.71 -24.84 0.29
N MET A 306 -0.57 -25.06 -0.36
CA MET A 306 -0.42 -24.79 -1.80
C MET A 306 -1.24 -25.75 -2.68
N GLU A 307 -1.46 -26.99 -2.28
CA GLU A 307 -2.41 -27.90 -2.95
C GLU A 307 -3.84 -27.34 -2.94
N GLN A 308 -4.27 -26.81 -1.79
CA GLN A 308 -5.58 -26.17 -1.63
C GLN A 308 -5.71 -24.87 -2.42
N VAL A 309 -4.64 -24.08 -2.46
CA VAL A 309 -4.55 -22.86 -3.28
C VAL A 309 -4.64 -23.22 -4.76
N ALA A 310 -3.85 -24.19 -5.23
CA ALA A 310 -3.91 -24.66 -6.61
C ALA A 310 -5.32 -25.15 -6.98
N ALA A 311 -5.98 -25.91 -6.10
CA ALA A 311 -7.37 -26.33 -6.31
C ALA A 311 -8.33 -25.14 -6.43
N ALA A 312 -8.17 -24.08 -5.63
CA ALA A 312 -8.97 -22.86 -5.74
C ALA A 312 -8.83 -22.18 -7.11
N PHE A 313 -7.63 -22.22 -7.71
CA PHE A 313 -7.34 -21.65 -9.03
C PHE A 313 -7.66 -22.56 -10.21
N GLN A 314 -7.60 -23.88 -10.06
CA GLN A 314 -7.76 -24.82 -11.18
C GLN A 314 -9.18 -25.35 -11.33
N SER A 315 -9.96 -25.38 -10.25
CA SER A 315 -11.33 -25.87 -10.30
C SER A 315 -12.18 -24.99 -11.23
N ARG A 316 -13.02 -25.60 -12.08
CA ARG A 316 -14.03 -24.88 -12.88
C ARG A 316 -15.05 -24.21 -11.94
N ASN A 317 -15.89 -23.33 -12.47
CA ASN A 317 -16.98 -22.71 -11.70
C ASN A 317 -17.82 -23.76 -10.94
N TYR A 318 -18.15 -23.45 -9.69
CA TYR A 318 -19.06 -24.25 -8.86
C TYR A 318 -20.41 -23.54 -8.80
N GLY A 319 -21.52 -24.21 -9.07
CA GLY A 319 -22.86 -23.62 -8.82
C GLY A 319 -23.54 -22.94 -10.01
N GLY A 320 -23.10 -23.21 -11.25
CA GLY A 320 -23.84 -22.81 -12.46
C GLY A 320 -23.75 -21.33 -12.84
N HIS A 321 -22.66 -20.65 -12.43
CA HIS A 321 -22.39 -19.26 -12.83
C HIS A 321 -22.11 -19.14 -14.33
N ASP A 322 -22.36 -17.94 -14.86
CA ASP A 322 -22.20 -17.62 -16.29
C ASP A 322 -20.74 -17.71 -16.76
N HIS A 323 -19.78 -17.55 -15.85
CA HIS A 323 -18.34 -17.66 -16.10
C HIS A 323 -17.55 -18.13 -14.88
N ASP A 324 -16.26 -18.39 -15.08
CA ASP A 324 -15.29 -18.68 -14.02
C ASP A 324 -15.11 -17.48 -13.07
N PRO A 325 -14.67 -17.69 -11.81
CA PRO A 325 -14.53 -16.60 -10.84
C PRO A 325 -13.57 -15.50 -11.32
N ASP A 326 -14.00 -14.25 -11.16
CA ASP A 326 -13.18 -13.07 -11.48
C ASP A 326 -12.05 -12.88 -10.46
N LEU A 327 -12.32 -13.19 -9.18
CA LEU A 327 -11.41 -12.96 -8.06
C LEU A 327 -11.47 -14.14 -7.06
N VAL A 328 -10.31 -14.69 -6.73
CA VAL A 328 -10.12 -15.71 -5.69
C VAL A 328 -9.62 -15.05 -4.41
N LEU A 329 -10.35 -15.17 -3.31
CA LEU A 329 -9.95 -14.67 -1.99
C LEU A 329 -9.45 -15.81 -1.11
N LEU A 330 -8.27 -15.60 -0.52
CA LEU A 330 -7.60 -16.55 0.38
C LEU A 330 -7.31 -15.87 1.72
N PRO A 331 -7.46 -16.57 2.86
CA PRO A 331 -7.49 -15.94 4.17
C PRO A 331 -6.14 -15.37 4.63
N GLU A 332 -6.16 -14.58 5.70
CA GLU A 332 -4.95 -14.04 6.36
C GLU A 332 -4.01 -15.17 6.82
N VAL A 333 -2.70 -14.94 6.81
CA VAL A 333 -1.68 -15.90 7.28
C VAL A 333 -1.74 -17.26 6.56
N SER A 334 -2.03 -17.25 5.26
CA SER A 334 -2.16 -18.47 4.47
C SER A 334 -0.92 -18.74 3.62
N ILE A 335 -0.58 -17.80 2.73
CA ILE A 335 0.43 -18.05 1.68
C ILE A 335 1.85 -17.95 2.23
N PRO A 336 2.66 -19.02 2.17
CA PRO A 336 4.08 -18.97 2.54
C PRO A 336 4.84 -17.96 1.69
N GLN A 337 5.77 -17.21 2.28
CA GLN A 337 6.54 -16.19 1.55
C GLN A 337 7.29 -16.71 0.31
N PRO A 338 7.90 -17.92 0.31
CA PRO A 338 8.51 -18.48 -0.90
C PRO A 338 7.52 -18.77 -2.03
N GLU A 339 6.25 -19.01 -1.70
CA GLU A 339 5.20 -19.44 -2.64
C GLU A 339 4.38 -18.29 -3.22
N VAL A 340 4.70 -17.05 -2.85
CA VAL A 340 4.01 -15.87 -3.38
C VAL A 340 4.12 -15.78 -4.89
N GLN A 341 5.28 -16.15 -5.46
CA GLN A 341 5.45 -16.17 -6.91
C GLN A 341 4.58 -17.25 -7.56
N THR A 342 4.46 -18.43 -6.94
CA THR A 342 3.56 -19.51 -7.40
C THR A 342 2.11 -19.02 -7.51
N VAL A 343 1.63 -18.21 -6.57
CA VAL A 343 0.28 -17.61 -6.64
C VAL A 343 0.15 -16.62 -7.80
N ARG A 344 1.17 -15.79 -8.04
CA ARG A 344 1.19 -14.88 -9.20
C ARG A 344 1.19 -15.64 -10.52
N ASP A 345 1.94 -16.73 -10.58
CA ASP A 345 1.99 -17.60 -11.75
C ASP A 345 0.62 -18.27 -11.96
N LEU A 346 -0.06 -18.73 -10.90
CA LEU A 346 -1.44 -19.22 -11.02
C LEU A 346 -2.37 -18.17 -11.63
N VAL A 347 -2.31 -16.91 -11.15
CA VAL A 347 -3.09 -15.79 -11.71
C VAL A 347 -2.75 -15.55 -13.17
N ALA A 348 -1.46 -15.56 -13.53
CA ALA A 348 -0.99 -15.42 -14.90
C ALA A 348 -1.58 -16.49 -15.82
N HIS A 349 -1.54 -17.75 -15.40
CA HIS A 349 -1.98 -18.89 -16.21
C HIS A 349 -3.50 -19.03 -16.28
N THR A 350 -4.23 -18.70 -15.21
CA THR A 350 -5.69 -18.87 -15.18
C THR A 350 -6.44 -17.61 -15.59
N GLY A 351 -5.80 -16.43 -15.58
CA GLY A 351 -6.46 -15.15 -15.78
C GLY A 351 -7.45 -14.78 -14.67
N ARG A 352 -7.35 -15.42 -13.50
CA ARG A 352 -8.24 -15.20 -12.34
C ARG A 352 -7.46 -14.38 -11.34
N ALA A 353 -7.98 -13.22 -10.94
CA ALA A 353 -7.29 -12.40 -9.96
C ALA A 353 -7.22 -13.09 -8.58
N SER A 354 -6.29 -12.64 -7.74
CA SER A 354 -6.10 -13.16 -6.39
C SER A 354 -6.08 -12.03 -5.37
N LEU A 355 -6.71 -12.25 -4.22
CA LEU A 355 -6.40 -11.53 -3.00
C LEU A 355 -6.07 -12.54 -1.91
N ALA A 356 -4.81 -12.60 -1.52
CA ALA A 356 -4.35 -13.63 -0.59
C ALA A 356 -3.63 -13.04 0.61
N GLY A 357 -4.04 -13.45 1.80
CA GLY A 357 -3.29 -13.18 3.02
C GLY A 357 -1.98 -13.98 3.06
N LEU A 358 -0.88 -13.30 3.38
CA LEU A 358 0.45 -13.88 3.40
C LEU A 358 0.84 -14.30 4.82
N TYR A 359 1.67 -15.33 4.91
CA TYR A 359 2.40 -15.64 6.14
C TYR A 359 3.33 -14.48 6.50
N TRP A 360 3.63 -14.28 7.79
CA TRP A 360 4.44 -13.13 8.21
C TRP A 360 5.78 -13.06 7.49
N ARG A 361 6.16 -11.86 7.08
CA ARG A 361 7.44 -11.58 6.44
C ARG A 361 8.34 -10.85 7.41
N VAL A 362 9.59 -11.31 7.53
CA VAL A 362 10.63 -10.53 8.22
C VAL A 362 11.10 -9.45 7.26
N LEU A 363 11.11 -8.20 7.74
CA LEU A 363 11.66 -7.10 6.97
C LEU A 363 13.18 -7.20 6.95
N PRO A 364 13.82 -7.05 5.79
CA PRO A 364 15.26 -6.90 5.74
C PRO A 364 15.66 -5.63 6.49
N SER A 365 16.87 -5.65 7.05
CA SER A 365 17.55 -4.43 7.43
C SER A 365 17.89 -3.62 6.18
N VAL A 366 18.00 -2.31 6.31
CA VAL A 366 18.20 -1.42 5.16
C VAL A 366 19.52 -1.65 4.42
N TYR A 367 20.57 -2.07 5.13
CA TYR A 367 21.87 -2.35 4.56
C TYR A 367 22.47 -3.61 5.23
N PRO A 368 23.19 -4.48 4.51
CA PRO A 368 23.81 -5.64 5.13
C PRO A 368 24.93 -5.18 6.07
N ALA A 369 24.84 -5.55 7.35
CA ALA A 369 25.96 -5.39 8.25
C ALA A 369 27.04 -6.39 7.85
N SER A 370 28.13 -5.90 7.26
CA SER A 370 29.37 -6.67 7.08
C SER A 370 29.94 -7.17 8.41
N ARG A 371 29.39 -6.73 9.56
CA ARG A 371 29.62 -7.28 10.90
C ARG A 371 28.35 -7.19 11.74
N LEU A 372 27.60 -8.28 11.85
CA LEU A 372 26.53 -8.40 12.83
C LEU A 372 27.14 -8.62 14.22
N THR A 373 26.98 -7.67 15.13
CA THR A 373 27.16 -7.90 16.57
C THR A 373 25.79 -7.87 17.24
N SER A 374 25.44 -8.94 17.96
CA SER A 374 24.18 -9.10 18.71
C SER A 374 24.13 -8.14 19.92
N PRO A 375 22.94 -7.69 20.40
CA PRO A 375 21.58 -8.05 19.99
C PRO A 375 21.01 -7.20 18.84
N VAL A 376 20.32 -7.86 17.89
CA VAL A 376 19.69 -7.23 16.73
C VAL A 376 18.19 -6.99 17.00
N ARG A 377 17.67 -5.81 16.69
CA ARG A 377 16.23 -5.57 16.59
C ARG A 377 15.74 -6.05 15.22
N ARG A 378 14.72 -6.91 15.20
CA ARG A 378 14.11 -7.45 13.97
C ARG A 378 12.64 -7.07 13.90
N TRP A 379 12.19 -6.84 12.68
CA TRP A 379 10.82 -6.45 12.39
C TRP A 379 10.17 -7.47 11.48
N PHE A 380 8.91 -7.78 11.74
CA PHE A 380 8.08 -8.54 10.81
C PHE A 380 6.78 -7.80 10.53
N VAL A 381 6.10 -8.21 9.47
CA VAL A 381 4.89 -7.56 8.97
C VAL A 381 3.82 -8.59 8.65
N ASN A 382 2.57 -8.17 8.76
CA ASN A 382 1.41 -8.91 8.30
C ASN A 382 0.87 -8.23 7.03
N GLU A 383 0.77 -8.97 5.95
CA GLU A 383 0.53 -8.45 4.61
C GLU A 383 -0.46 -9.35 3.85
N ALA A 384 -1.21 -8.75 2.95
CA ALA A 384 -1.96 -9.43 1.90
C ALA A 384 -1.41 -9.00 0.54
N GLU A 385 -1.56 -9.85 -0.47
CA GLU A 385 -1.20 -9.50 -1.84
C GLU A 385 -2.42 -9.60 -2.75
N LEU A 386 -2.74 -8.48 -3.40
CA LEU A 386 -3.66 -8.43 -4.52
C LEU A 386 -2.87 -8.65 -5.81
N VAL A 387 -3.29 -9.59 -6.64
CA VAL A 387 -2.69 -9.87 -7.94
C VAL A 387 -3.77 -9.81 -9.02
N ILE A 388 -3.58 -8.96 -10.02
CA ILE A 388 -4.52 -8.69 -11.11
C ILE A 388 -3.85 -9.12 -12.44
N PRO A 389 -4.51 -9.93 -13.28
CA PRO A 389 -4.04 -10.21 -14.62
C PRO A 389 -4.18 -8.97 -15.51
N VAL A 390 -3.19 -8.75 -16.38
CA VAL A 390 -3.20 -7.72 -17.42
C VAL A 390 -3.52 -8.41 -18.74
N ASP A 391 -4.56 -7.92 -19.41
CA ASP A 391 -4.95 -8.34 -20.74
C ASP A 391 -3.81 -8.00 -21.71
N HIS A 392 -3.31 -9.01 -22.40
CA HIS A 392 -2.28 -8.84 -23.42
C HIS A 392 -2.71 -9.60 -24.69
N LYS A 393 -2.26 -9.13 -25.86
CA LYS A 393 -2.69 -9.67 -27.16
C LYS A 393 -2.00 -10.99 -27.51
N ASP A 394 -0.88 -11.30 -26.86
CA ASP A 394 -0.06 -12.45 -27.20
C ASP A 394 -0.63 -13.76 -26.65
N ARG A 395 -0.24 -14.87 -27.27
CA ARG A 395 -0.61 -16.21 -26.80
C ARG A 395 0.38 -16.63 -25.70
N GLY A 396 -0.05 -16.59 -24.45
CA GLY A 396 0.76 -17.01 -23.31
C GLY A 396 0.07 -16.75 -21.96
N PRO A 397 0.76 -17.02 -20.84
CA PRO A 397 0.31 -16.58 -19.52
C PRO A 397 0.18 -15.06 -19.48
N ASN A 398 -0.85 -14.55 -18.81
CA ASN A 398 -1.04 -13.11 -18.64
C ASN A 398 0.10 -12.50 -17.84
N SER A 399 0.55 -11.31 -18.24
CA SER A 399 1.28 -10.43 -17.34
C SER A 399 0.45 -10.19 -16.09
N THR A 400 1.10 -10.06 -14.93
CA THR A 400 0.39 -9.80 -13.67
C THR A 400 0.93 -8.58 -12.98
N ARG A 401 0.01 -7.88 -12.32
CA ARG A 401 0.31 -6.77 -11.43
C ARG A 401 -0.04 -7.17 -10.02
N TRP A 402 0.87 -6.87 -9.11
CA TRP A 402 0.70 -7.21 -7.72
C TRP A 402 0.89 -6.01 -6.80
N TYR A 403 0.10 -6.00 -5.74
CA TYR A 403 0.08 -4.98 -4.70
C TYR A 403 0.16 -5.63 -3.34
N ARG A 404 1.19 -5.28 -2.58
CA ARG A 404 1.33 -5.77 -1.21
C ARG A 404 0.74 -4.76 -0.22
N VAL A 405 -0.39 -5.14 0.36
CA VAL A 405 -1.10 -4.35 1.37
C VAL A 405 -0.62 -4.79 2.74
N ARG A 406 -0.02 -3.90 3.51
CA ARG A 406 0.41 -4.18 4.88
C ARG A 406 -0.67 -3.74 5.86
N LYS A 407 -0.98 -4.62 6.81
CA LYS A 407 -1.96 -4.40 7.87
C LYS A 407 -1.62 -3.16 8.71
N PRO A 408 -2.40 -2.08 8.63
CA PRO A 408 -2.18 -0.85 9.40
C PRO A 408 -2.52 -0.99 10.88
N VAL A 409 -3.40 -1.94 11.26
CA VAL A 409 -3.79 -2.14 12.66
C VAL A 409 -3.42 -3.55 13.11
N PRO A 410 -2.17 -3.79 13.56
CA PRO A 410 -1.77 -5.05 14.18
C PRO A 410 -2.72 -5.46 15.31
N ALA A 411 -3.16 -6.71 15.34
CA ALA A 411 -3.92 -7.22 16.47
C ALA A 411 -2.99 -7.58 17.64
N HIS A 412 -3.59 -7.76 18.81
CA HIS A 412 -2.88 -8.28 19.98
C HIS A 412 -2.21 -9.64 19.71
N PHE A 413 -2.73 -10.42 18.76
CA PHE A 413 -2.14 -11.68 18.36
C PHE A 413 -0.71 -11.50 17.79
N GLU A 414 -0.50 -10.56 16.87
CA GLU A 414 0.83 -10.30 16.35
C GLU A 414 1.75 -9.63 17.36
N THR A 415 1.22 -8.75 18.22
CA THR A 415 2.00 -8.19 19.34
C THR A 415 2.46 -9.28 20.30
N GLY A 416 1.57 -10.23 20.62
CA GLY A 416 1.89 -11.42 21.41
C GLY A 416 2.92 -12.33 20.73
N LEU A 417 2.84 -12.48 19.39
CA LEU A 417 3.86 -13.20 18.62
C LEU A 417 5.24 -12.53 18.74
N ALA A 418 5.31 -11.21 18.59
CA ALA A 418 6.56 -10.46 18.74
C ALA A 418 7.16 -10.62 20.16
N GLN A 419 6.32 -10.58 21.18
CA GLN A 419 6.75 -10.83 22.57
C GLN A 419 7.28 -12.25 22.75
N ALA A 420 6.55 -13.26 22.25
CA ALA A 420 6.96 -14.66 22.37
C ALA A 420 8.29 -14.94 21.64
N LEU A 421 8.48 -14.38 20.44
CA LEU A 421 9.74 -14.51 19.69
C LEU A 421 10.90 -13.82 20.42
N THR A 422 10.65 -12.68 21.06
CA THR A 422 11.67 -11.96 21.86
C THR A 422 12.09 -12.79 23.07
N THR A 423 11.13 -13.32 23.84
CA THR A 423 11.41 -14.10 25.05
C THR A 423 12.14 -15.41 24.75
N ASN A 424 11.85 -16.06 23.63
CA ASN A 424 12.48 -17.34 23.24
C ASN A 424 13.78 -17.16 22.43
N SER A 425 14.27 -15.93 22.29
CA SER A 425 15.43 -15.62 21.46
C SER A 425 16.74 -15.95 22.19
N LEU A 426 17.43 -17.02 21.75
CA LEU A 426 18.75 -17.41 22.29
C LEU A 426 19.84 -16.36 22.04
N THR A 427 19.66 -15.52 21.02
CA THR A 427 20.64 -14.49 20.59
C THR A 427 20.39 -13.13 21.22
N GLY A 428 19.35 -12.98 22.05
CA GLY A 428 18.89 -11.69 22.58
C GLY A 428 18.21 -10.80 21.54
N THR A 429 17.85 -11.33 20.37
CA THR A 429 17.11 -10.61 19.32
C THR A 429 15.75 -10.14 19.84
N SER A 430 15.49 -8.83 19.72
CA SER A 430 14.19 -8.23 20.03
C SER A 430 13.33 -8.17 18.77
N TRP A 431 12.14 -8.75 18.83
CA TRP A 431 11.18 -8.79 17.73
C TRP A 431 10.07 -7.76 17.92
N ARG A 432 9.67 -7.13 16.81
CA ARG A 432 8.54 -6.20 16.76
C ARG A 432 7.71 -6.45 15.50
N ILE A 433 6.40 -6.26 15.59
CA ILE A 433 5.56 -6.11 14.40
C ILE A 433 5.62 -4.65 13.94
N LEU A 434 5.70 -4.46 12.63
CA LEU A 434 5.56 -3.15 12.01
C LEU A 434 4.21 -3.03 11.32
N LYS A 435 3.47 -1.96 11.65
CA LYS A 435 2.20 -1.63 11.01
C LYS A 435 2.39 -1.11 9.59
N GLY A 436 1.34 -1.23 8.79
CA GLY A 436 1.17 -0.50 7.53
C GLY A 436 0.89 0.98 7.79
N HIS A 437 1.34 1.83 6.87
CA HIS A 437 1.04 3.26 6.86
C HIS A 437 0.20 3.65 5.64
N ARG A 438 -0.50 2.70 5.02
CA ARG A 438 -1.27 2.94 3.80
C ARG A 438 -2.62 2.24 3.84
N TRP A 439 -3.64 2.96 3.38
CA TRP A 439 -4.98 2.46 3.08
C TRP A 439 -5.24 2.64 1.59
N TYR A 440 -5.71 1.59 0.92
CA TYR A 440 -5.86 1.61 -0.52
C TYR A 440 -7.32 1.70 -0.94
N ARG A 441 -7.60 2.53 -1.93
CA ARG A 441 -8.81 2.40 -2.76
C ARG A 441 -8.37 2.02 -4.16
N PHE A 442 -8.77 0.84 -4.60
CA PHE A 442 -8.55 0.36 -5.95
C PHE A 442 -9.79 0.65 -6.79
N VAL A 443 -9.60 1.20 -7.97
CA VAL A 443 -10.66 1.48 -8.94
C VAL A 443 -10.45 0.54 -10.12
N HIS A 444 -11.25 -0.52 -10.19
CA HIS A 444 -11.19 -1.46 -11.31
C HIS A 444 -12.24 -1.12 -12.37
N PRO A 445 -11.90 -1.10 -13.68
CA PRO A 445 -12.80 -0.66 -14.74
C PRO A 445 -14.10 -1.47 -14.82
N ARG A 446 -14.04 -2.75 -14.46
CA ARG A 446 -15.19 -3.68 -14.55
C ARG A 446 -15.83 -4.04 -13.21
N TRP A 447 -15.10 -3.88 -12.10
CA TRP A 447 -15.61 -4.26 -10.77
C TRP A 447 -16.05 -3.04 -9.96
N GLY A 448 -15.55 -1.87 -10.34
CA GLY A 448 -15.70 -0.62 -9.61
C GLY A 448 -14.72 -0.50 -8.45
N ASP A 449 -15.07 0.35 -7.48
CA ASP A 449 -14.20 0.69 -6.36
C ASP A 449 -14.17 -0.38 -5.28
N PHE A 450 -12.98 -0.72 -4.79
CA PHE A 450 -12.84 -1.60 -3.64
C PHE A 450 -11.66 -1.25 -2.75
N THR A 451 -11.72 -1.75 -1.52
CA THR A 451 -10.60 -1.71 -0.58
C THR A 451 -10.32 -3.09 0.00
N ILE A 452 -9.15 -3.24 0.60
CA ILE A 452 -8.69 -4.48 1.22
C ILE A 452 -8.50 -4.22 2.71
N ALA A 453 -9.09 -5.08 3.53
CA ALA A 453 -8.86 -5.13 4.97
C ALA A 453 -8.24 -6.46 5.38
N ILE A 454 -7.42 -6.41 6.42
CA ILE A 454 -6.80 -7.59 7.02
C ILE A 454 -7.28 -7.68 8.46
N CYS A 455 -8.24 -8.57 8.71
CA CYS A 455 -8.71 -8.95 10.06
C CYS A 455 -9.06 -7.74 10.96
N SER A 456 -8.19 -7.38 11.92
CA SER A 456 -8.41 -6.30 12.89
C SER A 456 -8.50 -4.90 12.29
N ASP A 457 -8.20 -4.74 11.00
CA ASP A 457 -8.46 -3.51 10.25
C ASP A 457 -9.94 -3.08 10.31
N LEU A 458 -10.89 -4.00 10.52
CA LEU A 458 -12.31 -3.66 10.73
C LEU A 458 -12.59 -2.92 12.05
N LEU A 459 -11.72 -3.09 13.05
CA LEU A 459 -11.93 -2.57 14.40
C LEU A 459 -11.71 -1.06 14.48
N ASP A 460 -10.75 -0.53 13.74
CA ASP A 460 -10.50 0.90 13.67
C ASP A 460 -11.55 1.58 12.80
N ALA A 461 -12.25 2.58 13.34
CA ALA A 461 -13.28 3.33 12.62
C ALA A 461 -12.68 4.42 11.70
N ALA A 462 -11.48 4.93 12.00
CA ALA A 462 -10.93 6.11 11.35
C ALA A 462 -10.77 5.97 9.82
N PRO A 463 -10.23 4.85 9.29
CA PRO A 463 -10.02 4.70 7.85
C PRO A 463 -11.33 4.68 7.06
N TRP A 464 -12.38 4.05 7.62
CA TRP A 464 -13.68 3.90 7.00
C TRP A 464 -14.40 5.23 6.80
N ARG A 465 -14.18 6.21 7.67
CA ARG A 465 -14.73 7.55 7.50
C ARG A 465 -14.28 8.18 6.18
N SER A 466 -13.01 7.98 5.81
CA SER A 466 -12.44 8.54 4.58
C SER A 466 -12.91 7.82 3.31
N LEU A 467 -13.42 6.58 3.43
CA LEU A 467 -13.82 5.74 2.30
C LEU A 467 -15.35 5.63 2.14
N ARG A 468 -16.11 6.20 3.08
CA ARG A 468 -17.57 6.12 3.12
C ARG A 468 -18.18 6.75 1.87
N GLY A 469 -19.01 5.99 1.16
CA GLY A 469 -19.65 6.43 -0.08
C GLY A 469 -18.75 6.38 -1.31
N GLU A 470 -17.49 5.97 -1.17
CA GLU A 470 -16.53 5.87 -2.29
C GLU A 470 -16.27 4.44 -2.76
N LEU A 471 -16.72 3.44 -2.01
CA LEU A 471 -16.46 2.02 -2.29
C LEU A 471 -17.71 1.31 -2.81
N LEU A 472 -17.53 0.32 -3.70
CA LEU A 472 -18.55 -0.70 -3.98
C LEU A 472 -18.30 -1.97 -3.18
N HIS A 473 -17.03 -2.34 -2.99
CA HIS A 473 -16.67 -3.60 -2.33
C HIS A 473 -15.65 -3.39 -1.20
N LEU A 474 -15.81 -4.17 -0.14
CA LEU A 474 -14.85 -4.36 0.92
C LEU A 474 -14.44 -5.83 0.93
N PHE A 475 -13.20 -6.10 0.54
CA PHE A 475 -12.62 -7.43 0.57
C PHE A 475 -11.78 -7.59 1.83
N MET A 476 -12.10 -8.58 2.66
CA MET A 476 -11.38 -8.87 3.88
C MET A 476 -10.81 -10.28 3.86
N VAL A 477 -9.53 -10.39 4.24
CA VAL A 477 -8.87 -11.65 4.56
C VAL A 477 -8.63 -11.71 6.07
N ALA A 478 -8.95 -12.84 6.70
CA ALA A 478 -8.90 -12.95 8.16
C ALA A 478 -8.35 -14.28 8.67
N PHE A 479 -7.69 -14.22 9.82
CA PHE A 479 -7.29 -15.35 10.66
C PHE A 479 -7.82 -15.08 12.07
N ASN A 480 -9.14 -15.19 12.23
CA ASN A 480 -9.82 -14.81 13.45
C ASN A 480 -10.63 -15.97 14.05
N LYS A 481 -10.47 -16.17 15.36
CA LYS A 481 -11.18 -17.21 16.12
C LYS A 481 -12.57 -16.79 16.60
N ASP A 482 -12.80 -15.49 16.77
CA ASP A 482 -14.05 -14.93 17.28
C ASP A 482 -15.02 -14.62 16.13
N VAL A 483 -15.57 -15.69 15.56
CA VAL A 483 -16.38 -15.63 14.33
C VAL A 483 -17.64 -14.79 14.52
N ASP A 484 -18.30 -14.85 15.68
CA ASP A 484 -19.59 -14.18 15.89
C ASP A 484 -19.44 -12.66 16.07
N LEU A 485 -18.39 -12.22 16.78
CA LEU A 485 -18.06 -10.80 16.85
C LEU A 485 -17.72 -10.25 15.46
N TYR A 486 -16.91 -10.97 14.68
CA TYR A 486 -16.52 -10.52 13.35
C TYR A 486 -17.69 -10.52 12.37
N ASP A 487 -18.58 -11.50 12.44
CA ASP A 487 -19.85 -11.46 11.71
C ASP A 487 -20.56 -10.14 12.03
N SER A 488 -20.83 -9.85 13.30
CA SER A 488 -21.50 -8.61 13.71
C SER A 488 -20.80 -7.33 13.22
N LEU A 489 -19.47 -7.25 13.32
CA LEU A 489 -18.68 -6.09 12.86
C LEU A 489 -18.71 -5.92 11.34
N THR A 490 -18.65 -7.01 10.58
CA THR A 490 -18.73 -6.96 9.12
C THR A 490 -20.07 -6.37 8.68
N TRP A 491 -21.19 -6.75 9.30
CA TRP A 491 -22.50 -6.17 9.00
C TRP A 491 -22.53 -4.65 9.23
N VAL A 492 -21.97 -4.20 10.36
CA VAL A 492 -21.90 -2.77 10.69
C VAL A 492 -21.08 -2.03 9.64
N ARG A 493 -19.88 -2.50 9.31
CA ARG A 493 -19.00 -1.84 8.33
C ARG A 493 -19.56 -1.86 6.91
N ALA A 494 -20.21 -2.95 6.52
CA ALA A 494 -20.82 -3.07 5.21
C ALA A 494 -21.99 -2.10 5.05
N TYR A 495 -22.83 -1.95 6.08
CA TYR A 495 -23.94 -0.99 6.04
C TYR A 495 -23.48 0.46 6.20
N GLU A 496 -22.52 0.73 7.09
CA GLU A 496 -21.96 2.08 7.31
C GLU A 496 -21.33 2.66 6.05
N ASN A 497 -20.61 1.84 5.28
CA ASN A 497 -20.03 2.24 3.99
C ASN A 497 -20.96 2.00 2.80
N TYR A 498 -22.07 1.29 3.03
CA TYR A 498 -23.05 0.87 2.04
C TYR A 498 -22.41 0.12 0.85
N VAL A 499 -21.66 -0.95 1.16
CA VAL A 499 -20.84 -1.73 0.22
C VAL A 499 -21.23 -3.21 0.21
N ASN A 500 -20.86 -3.93 -0.84
CA ASN A 500 -20.70 -5.38 -0.74
C ASN A 500 -19.51 -5.68 0.17
N LEU A 501 -19.66 -6.65 1.06
CA LEU A 501 -18.59 -7.13 1.90
C LEU A 501 -18.33 -8.60 1.64
N VAL A 502 -17.07 -8.96 1.41
CA VAL A 502 -16.61 -10.34 1.30
C VAL A 502 -15.55 -10.58 2.36
N ALA A 503 -15.87 -11.39 3.35
CA ALA A 503 -14.96 -11.81 4.42
C ALA A 503 -14.54 -13.27 4.20
N VAL A 504 -13.26 -13.50 3.98
CA VAL A 504 -12.69 -14.85 3.90
C VAL A 504 -11.85 -15.09 5.15
N ASN A 505 -12.38 -15.91 6.04
CA ASN A 505 -11.69 -16.33 7.25
C ASN A 505 -11.06 -17.71 7.06
N HIS A 506 -9.98 -17.94 7.81
CA HIS A 506 -9.20 -19.15 7.74
C HIS A 506 -10.03 -20.40 8.08
N GLY A 507 -9.85 -21.48 7.32
CA GLY A 507 -10.62 -22.71 7.44
C GLY A 507 -10.51 -23.38 8.82
N SER A 508 -9.41 -23.17 9.54
CA SER A 508 -9.26 -23.53 10.97
C SER A 508 -10.44 -23.11 11.85
N PHE A 509 -11.01 -21.92 11.61
CA PHE A 509 -12.09 -21.36 12.41
C PHE A 509 -13.43 -21.33 11.66
N GLY A 510 -13.40 -21.23 10.33
CA GLY A 510 -14.60 -21.01 9.53
C GLY A 510 -15.05 -19.56 9.62
N GLY A 511 -16.32 -19.28 9.28
CA GLY A 511 -16.88 -17.93 9.43
C GLY A 511 -16.59 -17.00 8.27
N SER A 512 -16.35 -17.55 7.07
CA SER A 512 -16.36 -16.73 5.85
C SER A 512 -17.78 -16.31 5.52
N PHE A 513 -17.96 -15.08 5.06
CA PHE A 513 -19.27 -14.45 4.98
C PHE A 513 -19.32 -13.39 3.88
N LEU A 514 -20.39 -13.39 3.09
CA LEU A 514 -20.65 -12.41 2.04
C LEU A 514 -21.98 -11.71 2.26
N TRP A 515 -21.93 -10.39 2.12
CA TRP A 515 -23.08 -9.53 2.38
C TRP A 515 -23.22 -8.42 1.35
N THR A 516 -24.46 -8.02 1.11
CA THR A 516 -24.82 -6.87 0.28
C THR A 516 -25.99 -6.11 0.93
N PRO A 517 -26.11 -4.78 0.75
CA PRO A 517 -27.15 -3.98 1.41
C PRO A 517 -28.57 -4.16 0.83
N ARG A 518 -28.98 -5.41 0.53
CA ARG A 518 -30.33 -5.75 0.07
C ARG A 518 -31.39 -5.70 1.19
N ARG A 519 -32.68 -5.72 0.87
CA ARG A 519 -33.74 -5.91 1.88
C ARG A 519 -33.88 -7.40 2.25
N ASN A 520 -34.46 -7.64 3.43
CA ASN A 520 -34.86 -8.96 3.94
C ASN A 520 -33.76 -10.04 3.85
N HIS A 521 -34.13 -11.27 3.47
CA HIS A 521 -33.25 -12.43 3.38
C HIS A 521 -32.20 -12.35 2.27
N GLY A 522 -32.28 -11.37 1.35
CA GLY A 522 -31.34 -11.23 0.23
C GLY A 522 -30.01 -10.56 0.59
N ARG A 523 -29.79 -10.21 1.86
CA ARG A 523 -28.59 -9.53 2.38
C ARG A 523 -27.38 -10.44 2.45
N GLU A 524 -27.61 -11.65 2.94
CA GLU A 524 -26.58 -12.67 3.08
C GLU A 524 -26.53 -13.48 1.79
N LEU A 525 -25.40 -13.37 1.10
CA LEU A 525 -25.20 -14.08 -0.18
C LEU A 525 -24.56 -15.44 0.05
N ALA A 526 -23.65 -15.54 1.02
CA ALA A 526 -23.05 -16.79 1.44
C ALA A 526 -22.56 -16.71 2.88
N ARG A 527 -22.60 -17.85 3.58
CA ARG A 527 -22.08 -18.00 4.94
C ARG A 527 -21.50 -19.41 5.08
N LEU A 528 -20.20 -19.49 5.31
CA LEU A 528 -19.49 -20.74 5.53
C LEU A 528 -19.16 -20.88 7.02
N ARG A 529 -19.82 -21.83 7.69
CA ARG A 529 -19.62 -22.13 9.11
C ARG A 529 -18.94 -23.49 9.28
N GLY A 530 -18.21 -23.64 10.38
CA GLY A 530 -17.45 -24.86 10.69
C GLY A 530 -15.95 -24.67 10.50
N GLY A 531 -15.17 -25.16 11.46
CA GLY A 531 -13.71 -25.11 11.46
C GLY A 531 -13.07 -26.40 10.95
N ARG A 532 -11.79 -26.31 10.59
CA ARG A 532 -10.97 -27.37 9.98
C ARG A 532 -11.49 -27.86 8.63
N LEU A 533 -12.08 -26.96 7.85
CA LEU A 533 -12.62 -27.26 6.53
C LEU A 533 -11.78 -26.59 5.43
N PHE A 534 -11.66 -27.28 4.30
CA PHE A 534 -11.28 -26.71 3.02
C PHE A 534 -12.56 -26.58 2.21
N LEU A 535 -12.97 -25.34 1.93
CA LEU A 535 -14.21 -25.05 1.20
C LEU A 535 -13.91 -24.05 0.10
N LEU A 536 -14.44 -24.37 -1.08
CA LEU A 536 -14.52 -23.47 -2.21
C LEU A 536 -15.99 -23.11 -2.43
N ALA A 537 -16.28 -21.81 -2.54
CA ALA A 537 -17.63 -21.34 -2.85
C ALA A 537 -17.54 -20.14 -3.80
N ASP A 538 -18.23 -20.23 -4.93
CA ASP A 538 -18.40 -19.13 -5.87
C ASP A 538 -19.69 -18.38 -5.55
N VAL A 539 -19.62 -17.05 -5.58
CA VAL A 539 -20.74 -16.20 -5.19
C VAL A 539 -20.80 -14.98 -6.10
N ASP A 540 -22.00 -14.73 -6.62
CA ASP A 540 -22.35 -13.54 -7.38
C ASP A 540 -22.58 -12.35 -6.44
N ILE A 541 -21.78 -11.29 -6.57
CA ILE A 541 -22.05 -10.02 -5.87
C ILE A 541 -22.52 -8.94 -6.86
N PRO A 542 -23.58 -8.16 -6.54
CA PRO A 542 -24.12 -7.16 -7.45
C PRO A 542 -23.20 -5.95 -7.56
N VAL A 543 -22.94 -5.48 -8.78
CA VAL A 543 -22.07 -4.31 -9.02
C VAL A 543 -22.91 -3.11 -9.50
N LYS A 544 -23.51 -3.18 -10.70
CA LYS A 544 -24.34 -2.08 -11.23
C LYS A 544 -25.54 -1.76 -10.35
N GLU A 545 -26.29 -2.77 -9.93
CA GLU A 545 -27.45 -2.57 -9.04
C GLU A 545 -27.05 -1.83 -7.75
N LEU A 546 -25.89 -2.14 -7.17
CA LEU A 546 -25.42 -1.45 -5.96
C LEU A 546 -25.01 0.00 -6.26
N LEU A 547 -24.33 0.24 -7.39
CA LEU A 547 -23.97 1.60 -7.82
C LEU A 547 -25.20 2.48 -8.02
N GLU A 548 -26.23 1.98 -8.72
CA GLU A 548 -27.49 2.70 -8.92
C GLU A 548 -28.10 3.11 -7.58
N GLN A 549 -28.14 2.17 -6.62
CA GLN A 549 -28.67 2.43 -5.28
C GLN A 549 -27.80 3.39 -4.46
N GLN A 550 -26.49 3.45 -4.69
CA GLN A 550 -25.63 4.48 -4.10
C GLN A 550 -25.89 5.87 -4.70
N LEU A 551 -26.33 5.94 -5.96
CA LEU A 551 -26.56 7.20 -6.67
C LEU A 551 -27.94 7.81 -6.39
N SER A 552 -29.00 6.99 -6.36
CA SER A 552 -30.38 7.44 -6.17
C SER A 552 -30.97 7.12 -4.79
N GLY A 553 -30.45 6.10 -4.10
CA GLY A 553 -31.14 5.49 -2.95
C GLY A 553 -31.40 6.41 -1.76
N VAL A 554 -30.63 7.49 -1.57
CA VAL A 554 -30.92 8.51 -0.55
C VAL A 554 -32.18 9.30 -0.93
N LYS A 555 -32.26 9.74 -2.19
CA LYS A 555 -33.44 10.47 -2.70
C LYS A 555 -34.65 9.56 -2.67
N ASP A 556 -34.51 8.35 -3.19
CA ASP A 556 -35.59 7.36 -3.25
C ASP A 556 -36.13 7.07 -1.84
N ALA A 557 -35.25 6.95 -0.83
CA ALA A 557 -35.66 6.73 0.56
C ALA A 557 -36.42 7.94 1.17
N ILE A 558 -36.06 9.18 0.79
CA ILE A 558 -36.76 10.38 1.22
C ILE A 558 -38.15 10.44 0.56
N ASP A 559 -38.22 10.18 -0.73
CA ASP A 559 -39.47 10.17 -1.51
C ASP A 559 -40.40 9.06 -1.01
N ASP A 560 -39.89 7.85 -0.76
CA ASP A 560 -40.61 6.73 -0.15
C ASP A 560 -41.18 7.10 1.23
N ALA A 561 -40.37 7.73 2.08
CA ALA A 561 -40.82 8.15 3.40
C ALA A 561 -41.93 9.21 3.30
N ALA A 562 -41.78 10.21 2.42
CA ALA A 562 -42.81 11.22 2.18
C ALA A 562 -44.11 10.60 1.68
N ASN A 563 -44.02 9.65 0.74
CA ASN A 563 -45.17 8.90 0.22
C ASN A 563 -45.83 8.03 1.29
N TRP A 564 -45.06 7.41 2.18
CA TRP A 564 -45.59 6.61 3.29
C TRP A 564 -46.39 7.46 4.26
N TRP A 565 -45.85 8.62 4.68
CA TRP A 565 -46.56 9.55 5.55
C TRP A 565 -47.80 10.16 4.88
N GLY A 566 -47.81 10.33 3.55
CA GLY A 566 -48.94 10.92 2.82
C GLY A 566 -50.03 9.94 2.41
N THR A 567 -49.65 8.78 1.83
CA THR A 567 -50.58 7.83 1.18
C THR A 567 -50.61 6.45 1.83
N GLY A 568 -49.71 6.17 2.78
CA GLY A 568 -49.54 4.85 3.39
C GLY A 568 -48.95 3.77 2.46
N LYS A 569 -48.61 4.12 1.21
CA LYS A 569 -47.97 3.19 0.26
C LYS A 569 -46.46 3.18 0.45
N HIS A 570 -45.87 2.00 0.31
CA HIS A 570 -44.44 1.79 0.35
C HIS A 570 -43.98 1.26 -1.01
N ASP A 571 -42.93 1.83 -1.60
CA ASP A 571 -42.30 1.23 -2.77
C ASP A 571 -41.30 0.15 -2.33
N SER A 572 -41.35 -1.02 -2.96
CA SER A 572 -40.55 -2.17 -2.55
C SER A 572 -39.20 -2.17 -3.26
N SER A 573 -38.33 -1.21 -2.94
CA SER A 573 -36.93 -1.29 -3.39
C SER A 573 -36.28 -2.60 -2.92
N LYS A 574 -35.54 -3.24 -3.82
CA LYS A 574 -34.75 -4.46 -3.56
C LYS A 574 -33.63 -4.21 -2.55
N PHE A 575 -33.18 -2.97 -2.41
CA PHE A 575 -32.11 -2.55 -1.50
C PHE A 575 -32.63 -1.81 -0.27
N LYS A 576 -31.89 -1.93 0.83
CA LYS A 576 -32.14 -1.12 2.02
C LYS A 576 -31.74 0.33 1.71
N SER A 577 -32.36 1.33 2.32
CA SER A 577 -31.91 2.70 2.12
C SER A 577 -30.45 2.89 2.59
N PRO A 578 -29.66 3.76 1.92
CA PRO A 578 -28.36 4.17 2.43
C PRO A 578 -28.47 4.77 3.84
N PRO A 579 -27.44 4.63 4.70
CA PRO A 579 -27.48 5.15 6.06
C PRO A 579 -27.60 6.69 6.08
N PRO A 580 -28.14 7.28 7.17
CA PRO A 580 -28.12 8.72 7.36
C PRO A 580 -26.69 9.28 7.26
N GLY A 581 -26.54 10.42 6.56
CA GLY A 581 -25.23 11.03 6.33
C GLY A 581 -24.37 10.29 5.29
N PHE A 582 -24.95 9.37 4.51
CA PHE A 582 -24.29 8.81 3.33
C PHE A 582 -23.97 9.92 2.33
N ILE A 583 -22.68 10.10 2.04
CA ILE A 583 -22.19 11.10 1.09
C ILE A 583 -22.34 10.49 -0.31
N ARG A 584 -23.06 11.19 -1.19
CA ARG A 584 -23.27 10.74 -2.56
C ARG A 584 -21.92 10.62 -3.29
N ARG A 585 -21.71 9.47 -3.94
CA ARG A 585 -20.52 9.22 -4.77
C ARG A 585 -20.43 10.27 -5.90
N ALA A 586 -19.22 10.78 -6.16
CA ALA A 586 -18.90 11.52 -7.38
C ALA A 586 -18.84 10.56 -8.58
N PHE A 587 -19.44 10.92 -9.70
CA PHE A 587 -19.44 10.13 -10.94
C PHE A 587 -19.19 11.04 -12.15
N LYS A 588 -18.73 10.46 -13.25
CA LYS A 588 -18.53 11.22 -14.49
C LYS A 588 -19.91 11.50 -15.09
N ALA A 589 -20.31 12.77 -15.17
CA ALA A 589 -21.54 13.14 -15.85
C ALA A 589 -21.43 12.78 -17.34
N GLU A 590 -22.54 12.33 -17.95
CA GLU A 590 -22.59 12.17 -19.40
C GLU A 590 -22.35 13.55 -20.05
N GLU A 591 -21.38 13.65 -20.96
CA GLU A 591 -21.30 14.76 -21.90
C GLU A 591 -22.49 14.58 -22.87
N THR A 592 -23.64 15.16 -22.50
CA THR A 592 -24.82 15.26 -23.37
C THR A 592 -24.64 16.27 -24.48
#